data_AF-A0A2S8FE22-F1
#
_entry.id   AF-A0A2S8FE22-F1
#
_cell.length_a   1.000
_cell.length_b   1.000
_cell.length_c   1.000
_cell.angle_alpha   90.00
_cell.angle_beta   90.00
_cell.angle_gamma   90.00
#
_symmetry.space_group_name_H-M   'P 1'
#
loop_
_entity.id
_entity.type
_entity.pdbx_description
1 polymer ?
#
loop_
_entity_poly.entity_id
_entity_poly.type
_entity_poly.pdbx_seq_one_letter_code
_entity_poly.pdbx_strand_id
1 'polypeptide(L)'
;MIDSLPKKYQRDIEVLVDSYGAGQSLHDYFSAKQEMYFPELLGVHRMRDVDWTEDQHIAHATQSLMRGYPLLERGYGKRILDDNPEELARSASTFGRLSYWWGTRDECDDFLSGANDMLRILASGDIPLFQHYTSVTPAHAQRGPRAERLLHAGITAVISRDRERLAAAIAEYASWSKPKKHIVCLYATLQGIYDADPTQVAKGLNSFIDTSRKISQLYDLFKYICLEPHGLYELCRWYAPELVAEFDPNRGLPWDKGLYQWVRSNEGNQPFYDVTSLSPTLQEWLENIPFRDELQHHWV
;
A
#
# COMPACT_ATOMS: atom_id res chain seq x y z
N MET A 1 2.59 -21.85 5.63
CA MET A 1 2.88 -21.81 4.17
C MET A 1 4.36 -22.03 3.84
N ILE A 2 5.28 -21.69 4.74
CA ILE A 2 6.74 -21.74 4.53
C ILE A 2 7.31 -23.06 3.98
N ASP A 3 6.78 -24.23 4.38
CA ASP A 3 7.29 -25.54 3.95
C ASP A 3 7.11 -25.80 2.45
N SER A 4 6.18 -25.09 1.80
CA SER A 4 5.94 -25.17 0.35
C SER A 4 6.93 -24.34 -0.48
N LEU A 5 7.75 -23.51 0.17
CA LEU A 5 8.68 -22.59 -0.50
C LEU A 5 10.06 -23.24 -0.71
N PRO A 6 10.78 -22.89 -1.80
CA PRO A 6 12.17 -23.29 -1.97
C PRO A 6 13.08 -22.88 -0.78
N LYS A 7 14.00 -23.75 -0.36
CA LYS A 7 14.87 -23.56 0.83
C LYS A 7 15.58 -22.21 0.93
N LYS A 8 16.10 -21.67 -0.18
CA LYS A 8 16.77 -20.36 -0.18
C LYS A 8 15.86 -19.25 0.35
N TYR A 9 14.57 -19.36 0.05
CA TYR A 9 13.56 -18.38 0.41
C TYR A 9 13.08 -18.56 1.85
N GLN A 10 13.01 -19.80 2.33
CA GLN A 10 12.75 -20.09 3.74
C GLN A 10 13.78 -19.39 4.64
N ARG A 11 15.07 -19.45 4.28
CA ARG A 11 16.14 -18.77 5.01
C ARG A 11 16.01 -17.24 4.99
N ASP A 12 15.68 -16.65 3.85
CA ASP A 12 15.46 -15.20 3.76
C ASP A 12 14.28 -14.77 4.64
N ILE A 13 13.21 -15.58 4.67
CA ILE A 13 12.04 -15.37 5.53
C ILE A 13 12.42 -15.49 7.01
N GLU A 14 13.17 -16.52 7.40
CA GLU A 14 13.65 -16.70 8.78
C GLU A 14 14.44 -15.48 9.27
N VAL A 15 15.39 -14.99 8.46
CA VAL A 15 16.18 -13.79 8.81
C VAL A 15 15.31 -12.54 8.94
N LEU A 16 14.31 -12.37 8.06
CA LEU A 16 13.37 -11.24 8.13
C LEU A 16 12.46 -11.35 9.35
N VAL A 17 12.01 -12.56 9.68
CA VAL A 17 11.18 -12.84 10.85
C VAL A 17 11.93 -12.50 12.13
N ASP A 18 13.20 -12.91 12.22
CA ASP A 18 14.08 -12.59 13.34
C ASP A 18 14.31 -11.08 13.46
N SER A 19 14.48 -10.39 12.34
CA SER A 19 14.77 -8.95 12.28
C SER A 19 13.57 -8.06 12.60
N TYR A 20 12.36 -8.50 12.22
CA TYR A 20 11.14 -7.69 12.33
C TYR A 20 10.14 -8.22 13.36
N GLY A 21 10.52 -9.25 14.13
CA GLY A 21 9.69 -9.76 15.22
C GLY A 21 8.39 -10.40 14.73
N ALA A 22 8.41 -11.15 13.62
CA ALA A 22 7.19 -11.80 13.13
C ALA A 22 6.63 -12.87 14.09
N GLY A 23 7.31 -13.19 15.20
CA GLY A 23 6.72 -13.97 16.31
C GLY A 23 5.74 -13.18 17.18
N GLN A 24 5.80 -11.85 17.17
CA GLN A 24 4.99 -10.95 18.00
C GLN A 24 3.61 -10.68 17.36
N SER A 25 2.61 -10.26 18.15
CA SER A 25 1.38 -9.69 17.58
C SER A 25 1.63 -8.29 16.98
N LEU A 26 0.73 -7.76 16.14
CA LEU A 26 0.90 -6.40 15.60
C LEU A 26 0.93 -5.38 16.74
N HIS A 27 0.06 -5.61 17.72
CA HIS A 27 -0.01 -4.90 18.99
C HIS A 27 1.36 -4.83 19.67
N ASP A 28 1.97 -5.99 19.98
CA ASP A 28 3.23 -6.02 20.73
C ASP A 28 4.37 -5.37 19.94
N TYR A 29 4.36 -5.53 18.62
CA TYR A 29 5.31 -4.88 17.73
C TYR A 29 5.18 -3.36 17.81
N PHE A 30 3.97 -2.80 17.73
CA PHE A 30 3.75 -1.36 17.87
C PHE A 30 4.09 -0.85 19.27
N SER A 31 3.65 -1.52 20.33
CA SER A 31 3.87 -1.07 21.71
C SER A 31 5.36 -1.07 22.08
N ALA A 32 6.08 -2.16 21.79
CA ALA A 32 7.52 -2.22 22.08
C ALA A 32 8.32 -1.17 21.27
N LYS A 33 7.88 -0.94 20.03
CA LYS A 33 8.41 0.13 19.21
C LYS A 33 8.09 1.47 19.90
N GLN A 34 6.83 1.76 20.25
CA GLN A 34 6.46 3.00 20.94
C GLN A 34 7.34 3.27 22.17
N GLU A 35 7.47 2.28 23.07
CA GLU A 35 8.32 2.39 24.26
C GLU A 35 9.80 2.67 23.97
N MET A 36 10.34 2.19 22.85
CA MET A 36 11.75 2.40 22.51
C MET A 36 12.01 3.82 21.97
N TYR A 37 11.11 4.36 21.13
CA TYR A 37 11.40 5.60 20.39
C TYR A 37 10.62 6.82 20.92
N PHE A 38 9.52 6.64 21.65
CA PHE A 38 8.74 7.75 22.19
C PHE A 38 9.29 8.42 23.46
N PRO A 39 9.97 7.72 24.40
CA PRO A 39 10.51 8.39 25.58
C PRO A 39 11.51 9.49 25.24
N GLU A 40 12.20 9.38 24.10
CA GLU A 40 13.21 10.33 23.65
C GLU A 40 12.63 11.55 22.92
N LEU A 41 11.43 11.44 22.32
CA LEU A 41 10.77 12.57 21.63
C LEU A 41 10.06 13.54 22.58
N LEU A 42 9.73 13.11 23.78
CA LEU A 42 9.29 14.00 24.87
C LEU A 42 10.49 14.52 25.70
N GLY A 43 11.71 14.12 25.34
CA GLY A 43 12.96 14.56 25.95
C GLY A 43 13.52 15.84 25.31
N VAL A 44 14.23 16.63 26.12
CA VAL A 44 14.69 18.02 25.86
C VAL A 44 15.68 18.18 24.67
N HIS A 45 15.96 17.14 23.90
CA HIS A 45 16.96 17.17 22.82
C HIS A 45 16.32 17.37 21.44
N ARG A 46 16.22 18.66 21.08
CA ARG A 46 15.82 19.23 19.80
C ARG A 46 16.33 18.45 18.57
N MET A 47 15.43 17.78 17.87
CA MET A 47 15.44 17.85 16.41
C MET A 47 15.05 19.29 16.03
N ARG A 48 15.62 19.83 14.94
CA ARG A 48 15.46 21.24 14.52
C ARG A 48 14.04 21.76 14.81
N ASP A 49 13.96 22.91 15.48
CA ASP A 49 12.72 23.57 15.89
C ASP A 49 11.81 23.82 14.67
N VAL A 50 10.99 22.83 14.31
CA VAL A 50 9.82 23.00 13.46
C VAL A 50 8.64 23.14 14.42
N ASP A 51 7.76 24.14 14.20
CA ASP A 51 6.57 24.39 15.03
C ASP A 51 5.53 23.27 14.83
N TRP A 52 5.84 22.08 15.33
CA TRP A 52 4.99 20.90 15.29
C TRP A 52 4.16 20.80 16.55
N THR A 53 2.90 20.38 16.39
CA THR A 53 2.06 19.98 17.51
C THR A 53 2.62 18.70 18.14
N GLU A 54 2.25 18.43 19.40
CA GLU A 54 2.59 17.17 20.10
C GLU A 54 2.18 15.95 19.26
N ASP A 55 1.01 16.03 18.66
CA ASP A 55 0.48 15.12 17.67
C ASP A 55 1.45 14.93 16.48
N GLN A 56 1.94 15.99 15.85
CA GLN A 56 2.90 15.84 14.75
C GLN A 56 4.24 15.22 15.19
N HIS A 57 4.68 15.48 16.42
CA HIS A 57 5.85 14.83 17.00
C HIS A 57 5.63 13.34 17.22
N ILE A 58 4.47 12.94 17.77
CA ILE A 58 4.07 11.54 17.95
C ILE A 58 4.10 10.82 16.59
N ALA A 59 3.65 11.48 15.54
CA ALA A 59 3.63 10.88 14.23
C ALA A 59 5.00 10.79 13.55
N HIS A 60 5.84 11.82 13.70
CA HIS A 60 7.22 11.79 13.20
C HIS A 60 8.04 10.73 13.94
N ALA A 61 7.80 10.59 15.24
CA ALA A 61 8.30 9.48 16.02
C ALA A 61 7.89 8.14 15.39
N THR A 62 6.61 7.99 15.03
CA THR A 62 6.11 6.78 14.34
C THR A 62 6.68 6.56 12.95
N GLN A 63 7.06 7.62 12.23
CA GLN A 63 7.77 7.52 10.94
C GLN A 63 9.10 6.77 11.09
N SER A 64 9.82 7.00 12.20
CA SER A 64 11.09 6.35 12.51
C SER A 64 10.91 4.94 13.07
N LEU A 65 9.82 4.70 13.80
CA LEU A 65 9.42 3.37 14.26
C LEU A 65 9.15 2.44 13.07
N MET A 66 8.58 2.98 12.00
CA MET A 66 8.19 2.27 10.81
C MET A 66 8.25 3.21 9.61
N ARG A 67 9.31 3.13 8.79
CA ARG A 67 9.30 3.63 7.39
C ARG A 67 8.24 2.92 6.51
N GLY A 68 7.20 2.38 7.13
CA GLY A 68 6.09 1.63 6.61
C GLY A 68 6.44 0.23 6.12
N TYR A 69 7.60 0.07 5.49
CA TYR A 69 8.06 -1.19 4.95
C TYR A 69 8.31 -2.29 5.98
N PRO A 70 8.94 -2.03 7.16
CA PRO A 70 9.10 -3.06 8.19
C PRO A 70 7.78 -3.66 8.68
N LEU A 71 6.73 -2.83 8.79
CA LEU A 71 5.38 -3.27 9.14
C LEU A 71 4.82 -4.22 8.07
N LEU A 72 4.97 -3.81 6.81
CA LEU A 72 4.54 -4.62 5.67
C LEU A 72 5.33 -5.94 5.61
N GLU A 73 6.66 -5.90 5.72
CA GLU A 73 7.53 -7.09 5.78
C GLU A 73 7.13 -8.05 6.91
N ARG A 74 6.78 -7.53 8.08
CA ARG A 74 6.25 -8.32 9.19
C ARG A 74 4.94 -9.02 8.81
N GLY A 75 3.99 -8.30 8.20
CA GLY A 75 2.74 -8.87 7.71
C GLY A 75 2.95 -10.02 6.71
N TYR A 76 3.91 -9.85 5.79
CA TYR A 76 4.33 -10.93 4.89
C TYR A 76 4.93 -12.11 5.65
N GLY A 77 5.83 -11.87 6.60
CA GLY A 77 6.42 -12.90 7.45
C GLY A 77 5.35 -13.72 8.16
N LYS A 78 4.39 -13.06 8.80
CA LYS A 78 3.24 -13.68 9.46
C LYS A 78 2.35 -14.48 8.52
N ARG A 79 2.07 -13.95 7.34
CA ARG A 79 1.33 -14.70 6.30
C ARG A 79 2.06 -15.96 5.89
N ILE A 80 3.38 -15.92 5.74
CA ILE A 80 4.17 -17.06 5.23
C ILE A 80 4.43 -18.11 6.33
N LEU A 81 4.81 -17.68 7.53
CA LEU A 81 5.07 -18.57 8.66
C LEU A 81 3.78 -19.15 9.23
N ASP A 82 2.88 -18.28 9.66
CA ASP A 82 1.72 -18.66 10.47
C ASP A 82 0.48 -18.95 9.62
N ASP A 83 0.60 -18.85 8.29
CA ASP A 83 -0.52 -18.96 7.35
C ASP A 83 -1.64 -17.94 7.64
N ASN A 84 -1.27 -16.74 8.12
CA ASN A 84 -2.21 -15.73 8.62
C ASN A 84 -2.45 -14.59 7.59
N PRO A 85 -3.49 -14.67 6.72
CA PRO A 85 -3.79 -13.63 5.73
C PRO A 85 -4.35 -12.34 6.32
N GLU A 86 -5.01 -12.43 7.47
CA GLU A 86 -5.52 -11.27 8.21
C GLU A 86 -4.39 -10.30 8.56
N GLU A 87 -3.29 -10.84 9.07
CA GLU A 87 -2.15 -10.03 9.52
C GLU A 87 -1.50 -9.25 8.38
N LEU A 88 -1.42 -9.86 7.19
CA LEU A 88 -0.92 -9.20 6.00
C LEU A 88 -1.87 -8.08 5.53
N ALA A 89 -3.18 -8.35 5.51
CA ALA A 89 -4.18 -7.33 5.15
C ALA A 89 -4.13 -6.14 6.11
N ARG A 90 -4.09 -6.41 7.42
CA ARG A 90 -4.02 -5.36 8.45
C ARG A 90 -2.71 -4.57 8.36
N SER A 91 -1.58 -5.26 8.17
CA SER A 91 -0.28 -4.58 8.01
C SER A 91 -0.25 -3.68 6.77
N ALA A 92 -0.86 -4.10 5.65
CA ALA A 92 -0.96 -3.29 4.43
C ALA A 92 -1.90 -2.07 4.59
N SER A 93 -3.04 -2.24 5.27
CA SER A 93 -3.95 -1.14 5.63
C SER A 93 -3.25 -0.11 6.54
N THR A 94 -2.69 -0.56 7.67
CA THR A 94 -1.99 0.31 8.63
C THR A 94 -0.78 1.00 7.99
N PHE A 95 -0.02 0.30 7.14
CA PHE A 95 1.06 0.88 6.35
C PHE A 95 0.61 2.10 5.55
N GLY A 96 -0.53 1.98 4.85
CA GLY A 96 -1.07 3.05 4.03
C GLY A 96 -1.54 4.24 4.83
N ARG A 97 -2.27 3.99 5.92
CA ARG A 97 -2.79 5.05 6.77
C ARG A 97 -1.68 5.86 7.42
N LEU A 98 -0.64 5.21 7.94
CA LEU A 98 0.54 5.89 8.47
C LEU A 98 1.29 6.67 7.38
N SER A 99 1.43 6.06 6.19
CA SER A 99 2.15 6.67 5.07
C SER A 99 1.44 7.92 4.54
N TYR A 100 0.11 7.92 4.44
CA TYR A 100 -0.63 9.08 3.97
C TYR A 100 -0.86 10.13 5.04
N TRP A 101 -0.98 9.74 6.32
CA TRP A 101 -0.98 10.69 7.43
C TRP A 101 0.26 11.58 7.39
N TRP A 102 1.45 11.00 7.13
CA TRP A 102 2.72 11.73 7.06
C TRP A 102 2.73 12.85 6.01
N GLY A 103 1.78 12.79 5.08
CA GLY A 103 1.58 13.71 3.99
C GLY A 103 2.03 13.11 2.68
N THR A 104 1.38 13.55 1.61
CA THR A 104 1.76 13.16 0.26
C THR A 104 2.77 14.13 -0.33
N ARG A 105 3.41 14.93 0.51
CA ARG A 105 4.28 16.05 0.12
C ARG A 105 5.61 16.00 0.86
N ASP A 106 6.68 16.34 0.15
CA ASP A 106 8.01 16.48 0.74
C ASP A 106 8.19 17.84 1.46
N GLU A 107 9.39 18.08 1.98
CA GLU A 107 9.77 19.34 2.64
C GLU A 107 9.67 20.59 1.75
N CYS A 108 9.58 20.41 0.42
CA CYS A 108 9.42 21.49 -0.56
C CYS A 108 7.97 21.68 -1.00
N ASP A 109 7.00 21.05 -0.31
CA ASP A 109 5.59 20.97 -0.69
C ASP A 109 5.32 20.18 -1.99
N ASP A 110 6.32 19.44 -2.51
CA ASP A 110 6.15 18.69 -3.73
C ASP A 110 5.48 17.35 -3.49
N PHE A 111 4.54 17.01 -4.36
CA PHE A 111 3.79 15.77 -4.27
C PHE A 111 4.67 14.53 -4.51
N LEU A 112 4.76 13.66 -3.51
CA LEU A 112 5.37 12.34 -3.52
C LEU A 112 4.34 11.29 -3.89
N SER A 113 4.36 10.87 -5.16
CA SER A 113 3.23 10.11 -5.72
C SER A 113 3.02 8.71 -5.15
N GLY A 114 3.96 8.13 -4.38
CA GLY A 114 3.77 6.90 -3.59
C GLY A 114 3.07 5.74 -4.31
N ALA A 115 3.10 5.70 -5.64
CA ALA A 115 1.99 5.13 -6.40
C ALA A 115 1.99 3.60 -6.38
N ASN A 116 3.16 2.99 -6.21
CA ASN A 116 3.26 1.54 -6.00
C ASN A 116 2.70 1.12 -4.64
N ASP A 117 2.90 1.97 -3.62
CA ASP A 117 2.38 1.72 -2.28
C ASP A 117 0.86 1.79 -2.25
N MET A 118 0.24 2.61 -3.10
CA MET A 118 -1.21 2.62 -3.30
C MET A 118 -1.77 1.23 -3.57
N LEU A 119 -1.18 0.51 -4.53
CA LEU A 119 -1.65 -0.82 -4.89
C LEU A 119 -1.42 -1.82 -3.74
N ARG A 120 -0.35 -1.68 -2.98
CA ARG A 120 -0.10 -2.56 -1.83
C ARG A 120 -1.15 -2.39 -0.76
N ILE A 121 -1.58 -1.16 -0.51
CA ILE A 121 -2.58 -0.83 0.48
C ILE A 121 -3.97 -1.25 -0.03
N LEU A 122 -4.30 -0.99 -1.30
CA LEU A 122 -5.56 -1.44 -1.93
C LEU A 122 -5.75 -2.96 -1.82
N ALA A 123 -4.66 -3.74 -1.79
CA ALA A 123 -4.73 -5.19 -1.60
C ALA A 123 -5.37 -5.62 -0.26
N SER A 124 -5.42 -4.74 0.73
CA SER A 124 -6.13 -4.96 2.00
C SER A 124 -7.64 -4.74 1.91
N GLY A 125 -8.13 -4.15 0.81
CA GLY A 125 -9.52 -3.75 0.66
C GLY A 125 -9.88 -2.42 1.33
N ASP A 126 -8.90 -1.63 1.80
CA ASP A 126 -9.12 -0.32 2.43
C ASP A 126 -9.49 0.78 1.42
N ILE A 127 -10.62 0.61 0.75
CA ILE A 127 -11.17 1.57 -0.20
C ILE A 127 -11.44 2.96 0.41
N PRO A 128 -11.98 3.09 1.63
CA PRO A 128 -12.26 4.41 2.22
C PRO A 128 -11.02 5.30 2.30
N LEU A 129 -9.86 4.73 2.66
CA LEU A 129 -8.59 5.44 2.65
C LEU A 129 -8.27 6.05 1.29
N PHE A 130 -8.54 5.32 0.21
CA PHE A 130 -8.26 5.77 -1.16
C PHE A 130 -9.23 6.82 -1.67
N GLN A 131 -10.51 6.70 -1.33
CA GLN A 131 -11.49 7.73 -1.66
C GLN A 131 -11.07 9.06 -1.03
N HIS A 132 -10.70 9.03 0.26
CA HIS A 132 -10.19 10.20 0.95
C HIS A 132 -8.87 10.68 0.31
N TYR A 133 -7.92 9.79 0.05
CA TYR A 133 -6.66 10.16 -0.59
C TYR A 133 -6.88 10.95 -1.89
N THR A 134 -7.81 10.51 -2.73
CA THR A 134 -8.13 11.22 -3.98
C THR A 134 -8.84 12.56 -3.80
N SER A 135 -9.48 12.82 -2.65
CA SER A 135 -10.11 14.12 -2.39
C SER A 135 -9.12 15.21 -2.03
N VAL A 136 -7.92 14.86 -1.56
CA VAL A 136 -6.92 15.83 -1.08
C VAL A 136 -5.67 15.91 -1.94
N THR A 137 -5.42 14.89 -2.77
CA THR A 137 -4.22 14.84 -3.62
C THR A 137 -4.47 15.40 -5.01
N PRO A 138 -3.44 15.97 -5.66
CA PRO A 138 -3.59 16.50 -7.00
C PRO A 138 -3.93 15.38 -7.98
N ALA A 139 -4.76 15.70 -8.98
CA ALA A 139 -5.12 14.78 -10.05
C ALA A 139 -3.92 14.21 -10.83
N HIS A 140 -2.83 14.98 -10.89
CA HIS A 140 -1.59 14.63 -11.56
C HIS A 140 -0.41 15.00 -10.69
N ALA A 141 0.54 14.08 -10.54
CA ALA A 141 1.83 14.37 -9.94
C ALA A 141 2.69 15.20 -10.90
N GLN A 142 3.24 16.32 -10.43
CA GLN A 142 4.12 17.17 -11.23
C GLN A 142 5.60 16.71 -11.19
N ARG A 143 6.04 16.15 -10.07
CA ARG A 143 7.43 15.69 -9.84
C ARG A 143 7.51 14.19 -9.59
N GLY A 144 8.72 13.67 -9.67
CA GLY A 144 9.02 12.24 -9.47
C GLY A 144 9.17 11.42 -10.76
N PRO A 145 9.51 10.12 -10.63
CA PRO A 145 9.73 9.23 -11.76
C PRO A 145 8.48 9.13 -12.64
N ARG A 146 8.66 9.18 -13.97
CA ARG A 146 7.54 9.12 -14.94
C ARG A 146 6.58 7.95 -14.69
N ALA A 147 7.10 6.77 -14.32
CA ALA A 147 6.28 5.59 -13.99
C ALA A 147 5.27 5.89 -12.88
N GLU A 148 5.73 6.50 -11.79
CA GLU A 148 4.92 6.72 -10.60
C GLU A 148 3.89 7.83 -10.85
N ARG A 149 4.30 8.91 -11.54
CA ARG A 149 3.37 9.99 -11.92
C ARG A 149 2.22 9.49 -12.78
N LEU A 150 2.55 8.66 -13.76
CA LEU A 150 1.59 8.02 -14.66
C LEU A 150 0.67 7.05 -13.91
N LEU A 151 1.25 6.21 -13.05
CA LEU A 151 0.50 5.29 -12.21
C LEU A 151 -0.49 6.01 -11.28
N HIS A 152 -0.04 7.06 -10.61
CA HIS A 152 -0.88 7.94 -9.79
C HIS A 152 -2.06 8.50 -10.59
N ALA A 153 -1.79 9.08 -11.77
CA ALA A 153 -2.83 9.63 -12.62
C ALA A 153 -3.87 8.56 -13.03
N GLY A 154 -3.42 7.35 -13.36
CA GLY A 154 -4.31 6.23 -13.69
C GLY A 154 -5.16 5.76 -12.52
N ILE A 155 -4.54 5.48 -11.37
CA ILE A 155 -5.24 5.01 -10.16
C ILE A 155 -6.26 6.04 -9.67
N THR A 156 -5.84 7.30 -9.55
CA THR A 156 -6.74 8.36 -9.06
C THR A 156 -7.88 8.64 -10.03
N ALA A 157 -7.67 8.54 -11.35
CA ALA A 157 -8.74 8.66 -12.32
C ALA A 157 -9.79 7.53 -12.17
N VAL A 158 -9.35 6.28 -11.92
CA VAL A 158 -10.27 5.16 -11.67
C VAL A 158 -11.05 5.39 -10.38
N ILE A 159 -10.37 5.76 -9.28
CA ILE A 159 -11.03 6.02 -7.99
C ILE A 159 -12.06 7.16 -8.12
N SER A 160 -11.69 8.27 -8.75
CA SER A 160 -12.60 9.40 -8.98
C SER A 160 -13.67 9.14 -10.06
N ARG A 161 -13.65 7.97 -10.70
CA ARG A 161 -14.50 7.60 -11.84
C ARG A 161 -14.45 8.61 -13.00
N ASP A 162 -13.29 9.25 -13.20
CA ASP A 162 -13.07 10.23 -14.24
C ASP A 162 -12.51 9.56 -15.50
N ARG A 163 -13.41 9.29 -16.46
CA ARG A 163 -13.07 8.58 -17.69
C ARG A 163 -12.17 9.40 -18.63
N GLU A 164 -12.29 10.72 -18.63
CA GLU A 164 -11.46 11.60 -19.46
C GLU A 164 -10.02 11.63 -18.93
N ARG A 165 -9.85 11.74 -17.62
CA ARG A 165 -8.52 11.64 -16.98
C ARG A 165 -7.89 10.27 -17.18
N LEU A 166 -8.68 9.20 -17.12
CA LEU A 166 -8.18 7.85 -17.38
C LEU A 166 -7.68 7.72 -18.83
N ALA A 167 -8.46 8.22 -19.80
CA ALA A 167 -8.07 8.25 -21.21
C ALA A 167 -6.77 9.04 -21.43
N ALA A 168 -6.64 10.21 -20.79
CA ALA A 168 -5.44 11.04 -20.87
C ALA A 168 -4.21 10.32 -20.30
N ALA A 169 -4.33 9.67 -19.13
CA ALA A 169 -3.24 8.91 -18.53
C ALA A 169 -2.78 7.73 -19.42
N ILE A 170 -3.74 7.03 -20.04
CA ILE A 170 -3.47 5.96 -21.01
C ILE A 170 -2.74 6.49 -22.25
N ALA A 171 -3.20 7.62 -22.81
CA ALA A 171 -2.57 8.24 -23.97
C ALA A 171 -1.14 8.70 -23.67
N GLU A 172 -0.91 9.32 -22.50
CA GLU A 172 0.43 9.72 -22.07
C GLU A 172 1.35 8.51 -21.90
N TYR A 173 0.84 7.41 -21.33
CA TYR A 173 1.58 6.15 -21.26
C TYR A 173 1.91 5.58 -22.65
N ALA A 174 0.98 5.60 -23.60
CA ALA A 174 1.20 5.10 -24.96
C ALA A 174 2.33 5.85 -25.70
N SER A 175 2.60 7.11 -25.33
CA SER A 175 3.74 7.88 -25.84
C SER A 175 5.10 7.41 -25.28
N TRP A 176 5.13 6.53 -24.29
CA TRP A 176 6.36 6.06 -23.64
C TRP A 176 7.01 4.94 -24.47
N SER A 177 8.21 5.21 -25.00
CA SER A 177 8.91 4.30 -25.92
C SER A 177 9.44 3.00 -25.30
N LYS A 178 9.76 2.97 -23.99
CA LYS A 178 10.40 1.82 -23.33
C LYS A 178 9.94 1.63 -21.86
N PRO A 179 8.64 1.43 -21.61
CA PRO A 179 8.15 1.14 -20.26
C PRO A 179 8.68 -0.20 -19.74
N LYS A 180 8.87 -0.31 -18.43
CA LYS A 180 9.17 -1.59 -17.77
C LYS A 180 7.97 -2.54 -17.91
N LYS A 181 8.21 -3.86 -18.01
CA LYS A 181 7.14 -4.86 -18.25
C LYS A 181 5.97 -4.78 -17.27
N HIS A 182 6.22 -4.53 -15.98
CA HIS A 182 5.14 -4.44 -14.99
C HIS A 182 4.24 -3.22 -15.21
N ILE A 183 4.81 -2.09 -15.66
CA ILE A 183 4.05 -0.89 -16.05
C ILE A 183 3.15 -1.22 -17.25
N VAL A 184 3.66 -2.00 -18.21
CA VAL A 184 2.86 -2.46 -19.36
C VAL A 184 1.66 -3.29 -18.91
N CYS A 185 1.85 -4.22 -17.98
CA CYS A 185 0.77 -5.07 -17.47
C CYS A 185 -0.31 -4.24 -16.76
N LEU A 186 0.13 -3.27 -15.96
CA LEU A 186 -0.78 -2.37 -15.26
C LEU A 186 -1.62 -1.54 -16.24
N TYR A 187 -0.97 -0.90 -17.23
CA TYR A 187 -1.68 -0.08 -18.21
C TYR A 187 -2.58 -0.90 -19.14
N ALA A 188 -2.22 -2.15 -19.45
CA ALA A 188 -3.11 -3.06 -20.15
C ALA A 188 -4.39 -3.32 -19.34
N THR A 189 -4.28 -3.41 -18.01
CA THR A 189 -5.43 -3.57 -17.11
C THR A 189 -6.26 -2.28 -17.06
N LEU A 190 -5.64 -1.11 -16.90
CA LEU A 190 -6.33 0.19 -16.92
C LEU A 190 -7.04 0.46 -18.26
N GLN A 191 -6.44 0.05 -19.37
CA GLN A 191 -7.08 0.09 -20.69
C GLN A 191 -8.33 -0.78 -20.72
N GLY A 192 -8.29 -1.99 -20.14
CA GLY A 192 -9.48 -2.85 -20.02
C GLY A 192 -10.60 -2.21 -19.18
N ILE A 193 -10.26 -1.47 -18.11
CA ILE A 193 -11.23 -0.67 -17.36
C ILE A 193 -11.85 0.40 -18.26
N TYR A 194 -11.02 1.15 -19.00
CA TYR A 194 -11.47 2.21 -19.89
C TYR A 194 -12.36 1.69 -21.04
N ASP A 195 -12.04 0.52 -21.59
CA ASP A 195 -12.79 -0.13 -22.67
C ASP A 195 -14.01 -0.93 -22.15
N ALA A 196 -14.16 -1.04 -20.83
CA ALA A 196 -15.14 -1.89 -20.16
C ALA A 196 -15.09 -3.37 -20.62
N ASP A 197 -13.86 -3.90 -20.79
CA ASP A 197 -13.59 -5.27 -21.24
C ASP A 197 -13.02 -6.15 -20.10
N PRO A 198 -13.83 -7.05 -19.51
CA PRO A 198 -13.38 -7.97 -18.46
C PRO A 198 -12.27 -8.93 -18.91
N THR A 199 -12.26 -9.33 -20.18
CA THR A 199 -11.23 -10.23 -20.72
C THR A 199 -9.88 -9.54 -20.75
N GLN A 200 -9.87 -8.26 -21.15
CA GLN A 200 -8.66 -7.45 -21.17
C GLN A 200 -8.14 -7.17 -19.75
N VAL A 201 -9.03 -6.87 -18.80
CA VAL A 201 -8.67 -6.72 -17.38
C VAL A 201 -8.03 -8.00 -16.85
N ALA A 202 -8.66 -9.16 -17.03
CA ALA A 202 -8.13 -10.45 -16.61
C ALA A 202 -6.75 -10.76 -17.23
N LYS A 203 -6.57 -10.48 -18.53
CA LYS A 203 -5.29 -10.65 -19.23
C LYS A 203 -4.19 -9.74 -18.67
N GLY A 204 -4.52 -8.48 -18.36
CA GLY A 204 -3.61 -7.52 -17.73
C GLY A 204 -3.15 -7.98 -16.35
N LEU A 205 -4.09 -8.36 -15.49
CA LEU A 205 -3.82 -8.92 -14.16
C LEU A 205 -2.97 -10.19 -14.23
N ASN A 206 -3.32 -11.14 -15.09
CA ASN A 206 -2.55 -12.36 -15.32
C ASN A 206 -1.10 -12.05 -15.72
N SER A 207 -0.92 -11.14 -16.67
CA SER A 207 0.41 -10.73 -17.14
C SER A 207 1.22 -10.06 -16.01
N PHE A 208 0.56 -9.29 -15.14
CA PHE A 208 1.22 -8.64 -14.01
C PHE A 208 1.69 -9.69 -12.99
N ILE A 209 0.83 -10.64 -12.63
CA ILE A 209 1.16 -11.77 -11.75
C ILE A 209 2.36 -12.55 -12.30
N ASP A 210 2.35 -12.92 -13.59
CA ASP A 210 3.44 -13.68 -14.22
C ASP A 210 4.76 -12.90 -14.27
N THR A 211 4.67 -11.57 -14.36
CA THR A 211 5.84 -10.68 -14.39
C THR A 211 6.38 -10.37 -13.00
N SER A 212 5.54 -10.39 -11.96
CA SER A 212 5.86 -9.94 -10.60
C SER A 212 7.12 -10.58 -10.01
N ARG A 213 7.29 -11.90 -10.20
CA ARG A 213 8.47 -12.65 -9.75
C ARG A 213 9.79 -12.19 -10.38
N LYS A 214 9.72 -11.50 -11.53
CA LYS A 214 10.86 -11.01 -12.30
C LYS A 214 11.14 -9.53 -12.06
N ILE A 215 10.31 -8.86 -11.25
CA ILE A 215 10.50 -7.45 -10.90
C ILE A 215 11.60 -7.37 -9.84
N SER A 216 12.52 -6.43 -10.00
CA SER A 216 13.41 -6.04 -8.91
C SER A 216 12.56 -5.37 -7.85
N GLN A 217 12.32 -6.07 -6.75
CA GLN A 217 11.61 -5.55 -5.58
C GLN A 217 12.62 -5.01 -4.58
N LEU A 218 12.19 -4.03 -3.77
CA LEU A 218 12.99 -3.50 -2.66
C LEU A 218 13.34 -4.61 -1.66
N TYR A 219 12.42 -5.56 -1.48
CA TYR A 219 12.57 -6.72 -0.62
C TYR A 219 12.21 -8.00 -1.38
N ASP A 220 13.04 -9.04 -1.23
CA ASP A 220 12.84 -10.33 -1.93
C ASP A 220 11.54 -11.03 -1.53
N LEU A 221 11.04 -10.76 -0.32
CA LEU A 221 9.77 -11.29 0.20
C LEU A 221 8.55 -10.89 -0.65
N PHE A 222 8.59 -9.69 -1.24
CA PHE A 222 7.51 -9.18 -2.10
C PHE A 222 7.44 -9.90 -3.46
N LYS A 223 8.38 -10.81 -3.74
CA LYS A 223 8.34 -11.68 -4.92
C LYS A 223 7.50 -12.95 -4.68
N TYR A 224 7.20 -13.34 -3.43
CA TYR A 224 6.37 -14.53 -3.15
C TYR A 224 4.89 -14.22 -3.17
N ILE A 225 4.51 -13.10 -2.54
CA ILE A 225 3.16 -12.58 -2.57
C ILE A 225 3.29 -11.21 -3.20
N CYS A 226 2.66 -10.98 -4.34
CA CYS A 226 2.70 -9.65 -4.95
C CYS A 226 1.40 -8.95 -4.61
N LEU A 227 1.45 -7.96 -3.72
CA LEU A 227 0.27 -7.19 -3.33
C LEU A 227 -0.21 -6.26 -4.45
N GLU A 228 0.66 -5.81 -5.36
CA GLU A 228 0.29 -4.85 -6.40
C GLU A 228 -0.80 -5.39 -7.36
N PRO A 229 -0.74 -6.65 -7.85
CA PRO A 229 -1.85 -7.28 -8.56
C PRO A 229 -3.13 -7.43 -7.73
N HIS A 230 -3.04 -7.68 -6.42
CA HIS A 230 -4.22 -7.72 -5.54
C HIS A 230 -4.87 -6.34 -5.45
N GLY A 231 -4.10 -5.28 -5.24
CA GLY A 231 -4.63 -3.93 -5.20
C GLY A 231 -5.23 -3.49 -6.53
N LEU A 232 -4.61 -3.88 -7.64
CA LEU A 232 -5.17 -3.59 -8.97
C LEU A 232 -6.47 -4.36 -9.22
N TYR A 233 -6.56 -5.62 -8.75
CA TYR A 233 -7.81 -6.39 -8.77
C TYR A 233 -8.90 -5.69 -7.93
N GLU A 234 -8.58 -5.28 -6.70
CA GLU A 234 -9.52 -4.59 -5.82
C GLU A 234 -9.97 -3.25 -6.40
N LEU A 235 -9.08 -2.51 -7.05
CA LEU A 235 -9.41 -1.30 -7.78
C LEU A 235 -10.39 -1.56 -8.92
N CYS A 236 -10.15 -2.58 -9.75
CA CYS A 236 -11.03 -2.95 -10.86
C CYS A 236 -12.42 -3.35 -10.33
N ARG A 237 -12.45 -4.23 -9.33
CA ARG A 237 -13.68 -4.75 -8.72
C ARG A 237 -14.50 -3.65 -8.06
N TRP A 238 -13.84 -2.71 -7.36
CA TRP A 238 -14.50 -1.57 -6.75
C TRP A 238 -15.07 -0.60 -7.78
N TYR A 239 -14.35 -0.37 -8.88
CA TYR A 239 -14.83 0.45 -9.99
C TYR A 239 -16.12 -0.14 -10.59
N ALA A 240 -16.05 -1.42 -10.98
CA ALA A 240 -17.18 -2.18 -11.52
C ALA A 240 -16.93 -3.69 -11.36
N PRO A 241 -17.73 -4.43 -10.56
CA PRO A 241 -17.50 -5.85 -10.26
C PRO A 241 -17.44 -6.76 -11.49
N GLU A 242 -18.19 -6.44 -12.55
CA GLU A 242 -18.21 -7.16 -13.81
C GLU A 242 -16.85 -7.18 -14.53
N LEU A 243 -16.00 -6.19 -14.29
CA LEU A 243 -14.67 -6.11 -14.91
C LEU A 243 -13.73 -7.23 -14.48
N VAL A 244 -13.98 -7.85 -13.32
CA VAL A 244 -13.15 -8.93 -12.81
C VAL A 244 -13.78 -10.31 -12.98
N ALA A 245 -14.88 -10.42 -13.72
CA ALA A 245 -15.61 -11.68 -13.90
C ALA A 245 -14.80 -12.78 -14.58
N GLU A 246 -13.90 -12.42 -15.51
CA GLU A 246 -13.05 -13.36 -16.26
C GLU A 246 -11.71 -13.67 -15.56
N PHE A 247 -11.44 -13.04 -14.41
CA PHE A 247 -10.24 -13.30 -13.64
C PHE A 247 -10.46 -14.50 -12.72
N ASP A 248 -9.53 -15.47 -12.71
CA ASP A 248 -9.57 -16.61 -11.79
C ASP A 248 -8.82 -16.30 -10.47
N PRO A 249 -9.53 -16.08 -9.34
CA PRO A 249 -8.91 -15.79 -8.06
C PRO A 249 -8.44 -17.04 -7.30
N ASN A 250 -8.73 -18.26 -7.78
CA ASN A 250 -8.41 -19.51 -7.08
C ASN A 250 -6.99 -20.04 -7.33
N ARG A 251 -6.17 -19.28 -8.06
CA ARG A 251 -4.77 -19.57 -8.33
C ARG A 251 -3.86 -19.46 -7.10
N GLY A 252 -2.66 -20.03 -7.22
CA GLY A 252 -1.60 -19.93 -6.21
C GLY A 252 -0.65 -18.76 -6.42
N LEU A 253 0.43 -18.76 -5.61
CA LEU A 253 1.46 -17.71 -5.60
C LEU A 253 1.98 -17.38 -7.02
N PRO A 254 2.27 -16.11 -7.34
CA PRO A 254 2.43 -14.98 -6.41
C PRO A 254 1.13 -14.25 -6.07
N TRP A 255 0.01 -14.71 -6.61
CA TRP A 255 -1.31 -14.37 -6.09
C TRP A 255 -1.57 -15.15 -4.81
N ASP A 256 -2.04 -14.48 -3.76
CA ASP A 256 -2.30 -15.09 -2.47
C ASP A 256 -3.79 -15.31 -2.28
N LYS A 257 -4.24 -16.53 -2.55
CA LYS A 257 -5.64 -16.93 -2.39
C LYS A 257 -6.17 -16.68 -0.97
N GLY A 258 -5.33 -16.89 0.05
CA GLY A 258 -5.71 -16.67 1.45
C GLY A 258 -6.06 -15.21 1.73
N LEU A 259 -5.22 -14.27 1.31
CA LEU A 259 -5.47 -12.84 1.39
C LEU A 259 -6.75 -12.47 0.65
N TYR A 260 -6.91 -12.91 -0.60
CA TYR A 260 -8.13 -12.66 -1.37
C TYR A 260 -9.39 -13.13 -0.61
N GLN A 261 -9.39 -14.38 -0.13
CA GLN A 261 -10.54 -14.93 0.60
C GLN A 261 -10.84 -14.16 1.89
N TRP A 262 -9.81 -13.77 2.63
CA TRP A 262 -9.99 -12.98 3.86
C TRP A 262 -10.58 -11.60 3.56
N VAL A 263 -10.05 -10.88 2.55
CA VAL A 263 -10.55 -9.56 2.15
C VAL A 263 -12.00 -9.65 1.68
N ARG A 264 -12.35 -10.66 0.89
CA ARG A 264 -13.75 -10.91 0.47
C ARG A 264 -14.67 -11.18 1.67
N SER A 265 -14.20 -11.95 2.66
CA SER A 265 -14.99 -12.31 3.84
C SER A 265 -15.16 -11.15 4.83
N ASN A 266 -14.34 -10.10 4.72
CA ASN A 266 -14.37 -8.91 5.56
C ASN A 266 -14.83 -7.66 4.81
N GLU A 267 -15.47 -7.82 3.66
CA GLU A 267 -15.99 -6.70 2.89
C GLU A 267 -16.98 -5.86 3.70
N GLY A 268 -16.82 -4.54 3.68
CA GLY A 268 -17.62 -3.59 4.45
C GLY A 268 -17.11 -3.37 5.89
N ASN A 269 -16.23 -4.23 6.39
CA ASN A 269 -15.49 -3.95 7.61
C ASN A 269 -14.23 -3.17 7.25
N GLN A 270 -13.90 -2.15 8.03
CA GLN A 270 -12.59 -1.53 7.88
C GLN A 270 -11.53 -2.57 8.25
N PRO A 271 -10.47 -2.75 7.43
CA PRO A 271 -9.34 -3.57 7.81
C PRO A 271 -8.57 -2.84 8.90
N PHE A 272 -9.09 -2.90 10.13
CA PHE A 272 -8.45 -2.39 11.32
C PHE A 272 -8.22 -3.47 12.36
N TYR A 273 -7.07 -3.33 13.00
CA TYR A 273 -6.68 -4.10 14.17
C TYR A 273 -7.43 -3.58 15.40
N ASP A 274 -7.33 -4.33 16.49
CA ASP A 274 -7.47 -3.78 17.83
C ASP A 274 -6.35 -2.74 18.07
N VAL A 275 -6.65 -1.46 17.79
CA VAL A 275 -5.74 -0.32 18.00
C VAL A 275 -5.82 0.25 19.41
N THR A 276 -6.60 -0.37 20.30
CA THR A 276 -6.94 0.19 21.62
C THR A 276 -5.73 0.44 22.53
N SER A 277 -4.61 -0.20 22.26
CA SER A 277 -3.35 -0.01 22.99
C SER A 277 -2.46 1.10 22.46
N LEU A 278 -2.73 1.63 21.26
CA LEU A 278 -2.02 2.78 20.73
C LEU A 278 -2.43 4.04 21.52
N SER A 279 -1.66 5.12 21.43
CA SER A 279 -2.11 6.39 21.98
C SER A 279 -3.46 6.79 21.36
N PRO A 280 -4.38 7.42 22.12
CA PRO A 280 -5.68 7.86 21.59
C PRO A 280 -5.55 8.67 20.29
N THR A 281 -4.54 9.53 20.22
CA THR A 281 -4.17 10.28 19.01
C THR A 281 -3.89 9.38 17.81
N LEU A 282 -3.09 8.31 17.97
CA LEU A 282 -2.79 7.39 16.88
C LEU A 282 -4.03 6.58 16.46
N GLN A 283 -4.89 6.22 17.41
CA GLN A 283 -6.17 5.57 17.12
C GLN A 283 -7.04 6.50 16.26
N GLU A 284 -7.19 7.76 16.68
CA GLU A 284 -7.95 8.77 15.96
C GLU A 284 -7.41 9.01 14.54
N TRP A 285 -6.09 9.09 14.35
CA TRP A 285 -5.54 9.27 13.01
C TRP A 285 -5.73 8.08 12.10
N LEU A 286 -5.57 6.88 12.67
CA LEU A 286 -5.85 5.66 11.95
C LEU A 286 -7.32 5.66 11.53
N GLU A 287 -8.26 5.96 12.41
CA GLU A 287 -9.69 5.91 12.10
C GLU A 287 -10.20 7.06 11.21
N ASN A 288 -9.84 8.30 11.55
CA ASN A 288 -10.49 9.51 11.05
C ASN A 288 -9.67 10.31 10.05
N ILE A 289 -8.36 10.03 9.92
CA ILE A 289 -7.41 10.63 8.96
C ILE A 289 -7.70 12.11 8.66
N PRO A 290 -7.13 13.07 9.40
CA PRO A 290 -6.78 14.33 8.79
C PRO A 290 -5.51 14.08 7.97
N PHE A 291 -5.57 14.15 6.64
CA PHE A 291 -4.30 14.16 5.90
C PHE A 291 -3.55 15.42 6.28
N ARG A 292 -2.23 15.30 6.44
CA ARG A 292 -1.39 16.49 6.62
C ARG A 292 -1.66 17.57 5.56
N ASP A 293 -1.98 17.15 4.34
CA ASP A 293 -2.31 18.05 3.23
C ASP A 293 -3.59 18.87 3.48
N GLU A 294 -4.53 18.39 4.29
CA GLU A 294 -5.72 19.13 4.73
C GLU A 294 -5.40 20.14 5.83
N LEU A 295 -4.38 19.85 6.63
CA LEU A 295 -3.98 20.67 7.77
C LEU A 295 -3.13 21.89 7.37
N GLN A 296 -2.89 22.12 6.06
CA GLN A 296 -2.08 23.22 5.54
C GLN A 296 -0.70 23.35 6.23
N HIS A 297 -0.13 22.23 6.69
CA HIS A 297 1.16 22.24 7.38
C HIS A 297 2.30 22.45 6.39
N HIS A 298 2.55 23.72 6.07
CA HIS A 298 3.75 24.16 5.39
C HIS A 298 4.97 23.80 6.24
N TRP A 299 5.92 23.08 5.64
CA TRP A 299 7.26 22.97 6.21
C TRP A 299 7.86 24.38 6.20
N VAL A 300 8.06 24.97 7.37
CA VAL A 300 8.83 26.22 7.54
C VAL A 300 10.31 25.88 7.66
#